data_AF-A0A9D4BG12-F1
#
_entry.id   AF-A0A9D4BG12-F1
#
_cell.length_a   1.000
_cell.length_b   1.000
_cell.length_c   1.000
_cell.angle_alpha   90.00
_cell.angle_beta   90.00
_cell.angle_gamma   90.00
#
_symmetry.space_group_name_H-M   'P 1'
#
loop_
_entity.id
_entity.type
_entity.pdbx_description
1 polymer ?
#
loop_
_entity_poly.entity_id
_entity_poly.type
_entity_poly.pdbx_seq_one_letter_code
_entity_poly.pdbx_strand_id
1 'polypeptide(L)'
;MIEEYEGHQITENVFQKHHEQTPAVQAKFKKEVAGLVSIITNMGNPFTEDNGNLLTIDTKDIMDKVVVDSVKQALQLGKEQYYRFQDERFIKRSVPISEPIKRNKLALFQLTKVSNKTKPQLAILKDDCALFPGCILHASLGKETWMSFSSMKTNHIHLLWPKMGK
;
A
#
# COMPACT_ATOMS: atom_id res chain seq x y z
N MET A 1 4.97 50.82 -26.51
CA MET A 1 5.87 49.96 -27.31
C MET A 1 6.02 48.68 -26.53
N ILE A 2 5.36 47.63 -27.00
CA ILE A 2 5.44 46.28 -26.43
C ILE A 2 6.42 45.57 -27.36
N GLU A 3 7.59 45.22 -26.86
CA GLU A 3 8.56 44.43 -27.63
C GLU A 3 7.94 43.05 -27.86
N GLU A 4 7.70 42.75 -29.14
CA GLU A 4 7.27 41.44 -29.60
C GLU A 4 8.35 40.43 -29.22
N TYR A 5 7.96 39.40 -28.46
CA TYR A 5 8.88 38.35 -28.03
C TYR A 5 9.26 37.50 -29.24
N GLU A 6 10.41 37.80 -29.83
CA GLU A 6 10.98 37.03 -30.93
C GLU A 6 11.13 35.56 -30.54
N GLY A 7 10.58 34.71 -31.40
CA GLY A 7 10.57 33.27 -31.27
C GLY A 7 11.98 32.73 -31.08
N HIS A 8 12.27 32.30 -29.85
CA HIS A 8 13.42 31.45 -29.62
C HIS A 8 13.20 30.15 -30.38
N GLN A 9 14.05 29.96 -31.39
CA GLN A 9 14.25 28.74 -32.14
C GLN A 9 14.20 27.55 -31.18
N ILE A 10 13.16 26.71 -31.32
CA ILE A 10 13.11 25.39 -30.69
C ILE A 10 14.23 24.60 -31.35
N THR A 11 15.39 24.58 -30.70
CA THR A 11 16.50 23.72 -31.11
C THR A 11 16.01 22.28 -31.00
N GLU A 12 16.19 21.53 -32.08
CA GLU A 12 15.69 20.18 -32.21
C GLU A 12 16.17 19.28 -31.06
N ASN A 13 15.17 18.66 -30.43
CA ASN A 13 15.22 17.30 -29.91
C ASN A 13 16.08 17.06 -28.66
N VAL A 14 15.49 17.42 -27.51
CA VAL A 14 15.46 16.47 -26.40
C VAL A 14 14.02 15.98 -26.28
N PHE A 15 13.67 14.92 -27.01
CA PHE A 15 12.56 14.02 -26.64
C PHE A 15 12.86 13.41 -25.26
N GLN A 16 12.88 14.22 -24.21
CA GLN A 16 12.82 13.74 -22.84
C GLN A 16 11.41 13.19 -22.69
N LYS A 17 11.25 11.90 -23.02
CA LYS A 17 10.02 11.17 -22.76
C LYS A 17 9.67 11.43 -21.30
N HIS A 18 8.48 11.95 -21.06
CA HIS A 18 7.98 12.08 -19.70
C HIS A 18 8.09 10.70 -19.06
N HIS A 19 8.54 10.60 -17.82
CA HIS A 19 8.78 9.30 -17.18
C HIS A 19 7.54 8.37 -17.26
N GLU A 20 6.35 8.96 -17.23
CA GLU A 20 5.06 8.26 -17.40
C GLU A 20 4.80 7.73 -18.81
N GLN A 21 5.42 8.30 -19.85
CA GLN A 21 5.27 7.86 -21.24
C GLN A 21 6.14 6.63 -21.58
N THR A 22 6.92 6.13 -20.61
CA THR A 22 7.67 4.89 -20.79
C THR A 22 6.68 3.72 -20.94
N PRO A 23 6.88 2.80 -21.90
CA PRO A 23 5.99 1.65 -22.11
C PRO A 23 5.76 0.83 -20.84
N ALA A 24 6.77 0.68 -19.99
CA ALA A 24 6.66 -0.01 -18.71
C ALA A 24 5.70 0.67 -17.74
N VAL A 25 5.73 2.00 -17.65
CA VAL A 25 4.85 2.78 -16.76
C VAL A 25 3.41 2.75 -17.27
N GLN A 26 3.21 2.92 -18.58
CA GLN A 26 1.88 2.80 -19.20
C GLN A 26 1.29 1.38 -19.08
N ALA A 27 2.11 0.35 -19.26
CA ALA A 27 1.67 -1.04 -19.08
C ALA A 27 1.27 -1.32 -17.61
N LYS A 28 2.05 -0.80 -16.65
CA LYS A 28 1.73 -0.89 -15.23
C LYS A 28 0.44 -0.15 -14.91
N PHE A 29 0.30 1.09 -15.35
CA PHE A 29 -0.91 1.89 -15.15
C PHE A 29 -2.16 1.19 -15.73
N LYS A 30 -2.09 0.71 -16.98
CA LYS A 30 -3.20 -0.03 -17.60
C LYS A 30 -3.58 -1.28 -16.79
N LYS A 31 -2.59 -2.01 -16.27
CA LYS A 31 -2.81 -3.17 -15.41
C LYS A 31 -3.48 -2.78 -14.10
N GLU A 32 -3.03 -1.68 -13.48
CA GLU A 32 -3.59 -1.18 -12.22
C GLU A 32 -5.04 -0.70 -12.40
N VAL A 33 -5.33 0.05 -13.47
CA VAL A 33 -6.70 0.49 -13.81
C VAL A 33 -7.60 -0.71 -14.07
N ALA A 34 -7.15 -1.71 -14.84
CA ALA A 34 -7.92 -2.92 -15.08
C ALA A 34 -8.19 -3.71 -13.78
N GLY A 35 -7.19 -3.78 -12.89
CA GLY A 35 -7.34 -4.37 -11.56
C GLY A 35 -8.38 -3.63 -10.73
N LEU A 36 -8.32 -2.30 -10.69
CA LEU A 36 -9.28 -1.45 -9.98
C LEU A 36 -10.71 -1.67 -10.48
N VAL A 37 -10.92 -1.64 -11.79
CA VAL A 37 -12.24 -1.89 -12.41
C VAL A 37 -12.74 -3.28 -12.04
N SER A 38 -11.88 -4.30 -12.10
CA SER A 38 -12.26 -5.67 -11.74
C SER A 38 -12.66 -5.78 -10.27
N ILE A 39 -11.98 -5.09 -9.37
CA ILE A 39 -12.28 -5.08 -7.93
C ILE A 39 -13.67 -4.45 -7.69
N ILE A 40 -13.92 -3.27 -8.25
CA ILE A 40 -15.20 -2.56 -8.14
C ILE A 40 -16.35 -3.38 -8.76
N THR A 41 -16.10 -4.07 -9.87
CA THR A 41 -17.13 -4.89 -10.53
C THR A 41 -17.46 -6.15 -9.75
N ASN A 42 -16.45 -6.82 -9.17
CA ASN A 42 -16.64 -8.11 -8.51
C ASN A 42 -17.04 -7.99 -7.04
N MET A 43 -16.50 -7.00 -6.33
CA MET A 43 -16.75 -6.80 -4.90
C MET A 43 -17.76 -5.71 -4.62
N GLY A 44 -18.51 -5.29 -5.64
CA GLY A 44 -19.43 -4.18 -5.53
C GLY A 44 -18.72 -2.83 -5.46
N ASN A 45 -19.50 -1.78 -5.65
CA ASN A 45 -18.97 -0.44 -5.61
C ASN A 45 -18.76 -0.01 -4.14
N PRO A 46 -17.50 0.09 -3.66
CA PRO A 46 -17.23 0.45 -2.26
C PRO A 46 -17.66 1.89 -1.92
N PHE A 47 -18.11 2.66 -2.93
CA PHE A 47 -18.61 4.02 -2.79
C PHE A 47 -20.11 4.10 -2.50
N THR A 48 -20.88 3.07 -2.86
CA THR A 48 -22.35 3.11 -2.81
C THR A 48 -22.96 1.92 -2.08
N GLU A 49 -22.22 0.82 -1.95
CA GLU A 49 -22.71 -0.44 -1.41
C GLU A 49 -22.02 -0.73 -0.07
N ASP A 50 -22.82 -0.85 1.00
CA ASP A 50 -22.36 -1.37 2.28
C ASP A 50 -22.17 -2.88 2.17
N ASN A 51 -20.97 -3.30 1.79
CA ASN A 51 -20.68 -4.71 1.58
C ASN A 51 -20.26 -5.39 2.89
N GLY A 52 -21.11 -6.26 3.44
CA GLY A 52 -20.91 -6.92 4.75
C GLY A 52 -19.61 -7.73 4.88
N ASN A 53 -19.00 -8.11 3.75
CA ASN A 53 -17.70 -8.79 3.70
C ASN A 53 -16.55 -7.94 4.28
N LEU A 54 -16.67 -6.60 4.23
CA LEU A 54 -15.67 -5.69 4.79
C LEU A 54 -15.69 -5.70 6.33
N LEU A 55 -16.89 -5.78 6.92
CA LEU A 55 -17.10 -5.87 8.38
C LEU A 55 -16.59 -7.19 8.96
N THR A 56 -16.66 -8.27 8.18
CA THR A 56 -16.12 -9.58 8.60
C THR A 56 -14.59 -9.64 8.66
N ILE A 57 -13.85 -8.76 7.97
CA ILE A 57 -12.39 -8.73 8.07
C ILE A 57 -11.96 -8.04 9.37
N ASP A 58 -12.61 -6.92 9.71
CA ASP A 58 -12.30 -6.13 10.91
C ASP A 58 -12.56 -6.92 12.22
N THR A 59 -13.55 -7.81 12.19
CA THR A 59 -13.93 -8.64 13.35
C THR A 59 -13.19 -9.98 13.43
N LYS A 60 -12.37 -10.32 12.43
CA LYS A 60 -11.73 -11.63 12.36
C LYS A 60 -10.47 -11.69 13.22
N ASP A 61 -10.33 -12.79 13.95
CA ASP A 61 -9.07 -13.09 14.63
C ASP A 61 -8.05 -13.63 13.61
N ILE A 62 -7.16 -12.74 13.15
CA ILE A 62 -6.18 -13.02 12.09
C ILE A 62 -4.85 -13.51 12.68
N MET A 63 -4.62 -13.32 13.99
CA MET A 63 -3.32 -13.55 14.60
C MET A 63 -3.45 -14.09 16.01
N ASP A 64 -2.72 -15.19 16.29
CA ASP A 64 -2.67 -15.79 17.62
C ASP A 64 -2.34 -14.72 18.69
N LYS A 65 -3.12 -14.72 19.76
CA LYS A 65 -2.98 -13.84 20.92
C LYS A 65 -1.54 -13.79 21.44
N VAL A 66 -0.80 -14.91 21.40
CA VAL A 66 0.61 -14.95 21.82
C VAL A 66 1.49 -14.04 20.95
N VAL A 67 1.21 -13.99 19.64
CA VAL A 67 1.93 -13.12 18.70
C VAL A 67 1.48 -11.66 18.87
N VAL A 68 0.18 -11.42 19.07
CA VAL A 68 -0.34 -10.07 19.36
C VAL A 68 0.30 -9.48 20.61
N ASP A 69 0.35 -10.25 21.70
CA ASP A 69 0.99 -9.81 22.94
C ASP A 69 2.49 -9.60 22.76
N SER A 70 3.15 -10.43 21.95
CA SER A 70 4.55 -10.25 21.56
C SER A 70 4.79 -8.94 20.79
N VAL A 71 3.89 -8.52 19.91
CA VAL A 71 3.99 -7.24 19.18
C VAL A 71 3.80 -6.07 20.14
N LYS A 72 2.78 -6.13 20.99
CA LYS A 72 2.50 -5.09 22.00
C LYS A 72 3.69 -4.87 22.94
N GLN A 73 4.36 -5.94 23.35
CA GLN A 73 5.50 -5.88 24.27
C GLN A 73 6.83 -5.52 23.58
N ALA A 74 6.93 -5.65 22.25
CA ALA A 74 8.18 -5.45 21.52
C ALA A 74 8.75 -4.04 21.71
N LEU A 75 7.90 -3.01 21.72
CA LEU A 75 8.31 -1.62 21.92
C LEU A 75 8.93 -1.42 23.30
N GLN A 76 8.26 -1.90 24.35
CA GLN A 76 8.73 -1.77 25.72
C GLN A 76 10.05 -2.51 25.93
N LEU A 77 10.14 -3.74 25.44
CA LEU A 77 11.35 -4.56 25.50
C LEU A 77 12.52 -3.92 24.75
N GLY A 78 12.24 -3.25 23.62
CA GLY A 78 13.25 -2.51 22.85
C GLY A 78 13.78 -1.30 23.62
N LYS A 79 12.90 -0.52 24.26
CA LYS A 79 13.29 0.62 25.09
C LYS A 79 14.16 0.20 26.26
N GLU A 80 13.75 -0.83 27.00
CA GLU A 80 14.52 -1.35 28.14
C GLU A 80 15.92 -1.80 27.73
N GLN A 81 16.04 -2.50 26.60
CA GLN A 81 17.33 -2.93 26.07
C GLN A 81 18.20 -1.76 25.62
N TYR A 82 17.61 -0.76 24.99
CA TYR A 82 18.33 0.43 24.59
C TYR A 82 18.91 1.17 25.80
N TYR A 83 18.10 1.41 26.83
CA TYR A 83 18.59 2.08 28.04
C TYR A 83 19.66 1.27 28.77
N ARG A 84 19.48 -0.05 28.86
CA ARG A 84 20.50 -0.94 29.43
C ARG A 84 21.80 -0.87 28.64
N PHE A 85 21.73 -0.90 27.31
CA PHE A 85 22.90 -0.76 26.45
C PHE A 85 23.58 0.60 26.66
N GLN A 86 22.81 1.69 26.70
CA GLN A 86 23.36 3.01 26.94
C GLN A 86 24.14 3.07 28.27
N ASP A 87 23.54 2.55 29.33
CA ASP A 87 24.10 2.54 30.67
C ASP A 87 25.35 1.66 30.76
N GLU A 88 25.30 0.41 30.33
CA GLU A 88 26.43 -0.54 30.41
C GLU A 88 27.63 -0.10 29.57
N ARG A 89 27.39 0.49 28.38
CA ARG A 89 28.45 0.74 27.39
C ARG A 89 29.03 2.14 27.50
N PHE A 90 28.20 3.16 27.72
CA PHE A 90 28.64 4.56 27.65
C PHE A 90 28.76 5.20 29.02
N ILE A 91 27.86 4.89 29.96
CA ILE A 91 27.85 5.49 31.30
C ILE A 91 28.81 4.74 32.22
N LYS A 92 28.54 3.45 32.45
CA LYS A 92 29.31 2.59 33.34
C LYS A 92 30.58 2.03 32.70
N ARG A 93 30.60 1.96 31.35
CA ARG A 93 31.69 1.38 30.55
C ARG A 93 32.12 -0.01 31.03
N SER A 94 31.17 -0.77 31.58
CA SER A 94 31.41 -2.08 32.18
C SER A 94 31.54 -3.19 31.14
N VAL A 95 31.04 -2.96 29.92
CA VAL A 95 31.07 -3.94 28.83
C VAL A 95 31.57 -3.27 27.52
N PRO A 96 32.55 -3.83 26.79
CA PRO A 96 33.10 -3.22 25.57
C PRO A 96 32.13 -3.15 24.40
N ILE A 97 31.97 -2.02 23.72
CA ILE A 97 30.98 -1.80 22.63
C ILE A 97 30.90 -2.93 21.59
N SER A 98 32.01 -3.62 21.32
CA SER A 98 32.11 -4.76 20.40
C SER A 98 31.38 -6.04 20.85
N GLU A 99 31.05 -6.17 22.14
CA GLU A 99 30.39 -7.37 22.66
C GLU A 99 28.98 -7.54 22.09
N PRO A 100 28.62 -8.73 21.58
CA PRO A 100 27.32 -8.98 20.98
C PRO A 100 26.14 -8.70 21.90
N ILE A 101 25.07 -8.12 21.34
CA ILE A 101 23.78 -7.96 22.03
C ILE A 101 22.99 -9.26 21.91
N LYS A 102 22.44 -9.74 23.03
CA LYS A 102 21.60 -10.94 23.05
C LYS A 102 20.33 -10.74 22.21
N ARG A 103 20.00 -11.72 21.37
CA ARG A 103 18.76 -11.72 20.58
C ARG A 103 17.53 -11.87 21.46
N ASN A 104 16.46 -11.15 21.10
CA ASN A 104 15.14 -11.30 21.70
C ASN A 104 14.45 -12.56 21.18
N LYS A 105 13.95 -13.40 22.09
CA LYS A 105 13.18 -14.62 21.76
C LYS A 105 11.67 -14.35 21.69
N LEU A 106 11.29 -13.25 21.05
CA LEU A 106 9.88 -12.90 20.87
C LEU A 106 9.19 -13.95 19.99
N ALA A 107 7.99 -14.37 20.37
CA ALA A 107 7.21 -15.38 19.66
C ALA A 107 6.97 -14.99 18.18
N LEU A 108 6.84 -13.69 17.90
CA LEU A 108 6.75 -13.13 16.55
C LEU A 108 7.93 -13.54 15.63
N PHE A 109 9.14 -13.66 16.18
CA PHE A 109 10.35 -14.01 15.41
C PHE A 109 10.70 -15.48 15.48
N GLN A 110 9.97 -16.25 16.29
CA GLN A 110 10.09 -17.70 16.29
C GLN A 110 9.30 -18.22 15.10
N LEU A 111 9.99 -18.37 13.96
CA LEU A 111 9.48 -19.11 12.82
C LEU A 111 9.47 -20.61 13.16
N THR A 112 8.74 -20.99 14.21
CA THR A 112 8.37 -22.39 14.38
C THR A 112 7.58 -22.75 13.14
N LYS A 113 8.04 -23.75 12.38
CA LYS A 113 7.30 -24.38 11.29
C LYS A 113 6.07 -25.06 11.92
N VAL A 114 5.09 -24.27 12.39
CA VAL A 114 3.80 -24.79 12.79
C VAL A 114 3.06 -25.06 11.49
N SER A 115 3.37 -26.20 10.89
CA SER A 115 2.69 -26.76 9.72
C SER A 115 1.28 -27.23 10.14
N ASN A 116 0.47 -26.34 10.71
CA ASN A 116 -0.87 -26.70 11.19
C ASN A 116 -1.98 -25.93 10.47
N LYS A 117 -1.66 -25.13 9.44
CA LYS A 117 -2.71 -24.60 8.56
C LYS A 117 -3.21 -25.76 7.71
N THR A 118 -4.34 -26.32 8.13
CA THR A 118 -5.14 -27.21 7.30
C THR A 118 -5.45 -26.46 6.00
N LYS A 119 -5.43 -27.16 4.85
CA LYS A 119 -5.79 -26.59 3.53
C LYS A 119 -7.00 -25.61 3.56
N PRO A 120 -8.08 -25.84 4.32
CA PRO A 120 -9.19 -24.88 4.43
C PRO A 120 -8.81 -23.52 5.05
N GLN A 121 -7.95 -23.46 6.08
CA GLN A 121 -7.55 -22.18 6.69
C GLN A 121 -6.74 -21.31 5.73
N LEU A 122 -5.94 -21.95 4.86
CA LEU A 122 -5.18 -21.24 3.83
C LEU A 122 -6.10 -20.68 2.72
N ALA A 123 -7.14 -21.44 2.34
CA ALA A 123 -8.14 -20.98 1.39
C ALA A 123 -8.90 -19.75 1.93
N ILE A 124 -9.39 -19.84 3.18
CA ILE A 124 -10.07 -18.74 3.86
C ILE A 124 -9.17 -17.49 3.92
N LEU A 125 -7.89 -17.65 4.30
CA LEU A 125 -6.95 -16.53 4.33
C LEU A 125 -6.72 -15.92 2.94
N LYS A 126 -6.70 -16.74 1.89
CA LYS A 126 -6.54 -16.27 0.51
C LYS A 126 -7.77 -15.48 0.07
N ASP A 127 -8.96 -15.92 0.44
CA ASP A 127 -10.21 -15.22 0.19
C ASP A 127 -10.24 -13.89 0.96
N ASP A 128 -9.81 -13.87 2.22
CA ASP A 128 -9.68 -12.63 3.00
C ASP A 128 -8.67 -11.66 2.35
N CYS A 129 -7.51 -12.16 1.91
CA CYS A 129 -6.51 -11.35 1.22
C CYS A 129 -7.04 -10.73 -0.08
N ALA A 130 -7.98 -11.38 -0.75
CA ALA A 130 -8.61 -10.86 -1.96
C ALA A 130 -9.51 -9.65 -1.68
N LEU A 131 -9.97 -9.46 -0.44
CA LEU A 131 -10.82 -8.34 -0.04
C LEU A 131 -10.04 -7.07 0.33
N PHE A 132 -8.75 -7.19 0.70
CA PHE A 132 -7.90 -6.06 1.11
C PHE A 132 -7.88 -4.86 0.12
N PRO A 133 -7.81 -5.07 -1.20
CA PRO A 133 -7.86 -3.96 -2.15
C PRO A 133 -9.13 -3.11 -2.01
N GLY A 134 -10.28 -3.74 -1.72
CA GLY A 134 -11.55 -3.04 -1.47
C GLY A 134 -11.51 -2.25 -0.17
N CYS A 135 -10.93 -2.82 0.89
CA CYS A 135 -10.75 -2.13 2.17
C CYS A 135 -9.92 -0.85 2.02
N ILE A 136 -8.83 -0.92 1.25
CA ILE A 136 -7.93 0.23 1.00
C ILE A 136 -8.67 1.33 0.24
N LEU A 137 -9.46 0.97 -0.78
CA LEU A 137 -10.28 1.93 -1.51
C LEU A 137 -11.25 2.62 -0.56
N HIS A 138 -12.05 1.85 0.20
CA HIS A 138 -13.00 2.38 1.18
C HIS A 138 -12.33 3.31 2.21
N ALA A 139 -11.18 2.91 2.76
CA ALA A 139 -10.45 3.71 3.75
C ALA A 139 -9.86 5.01 3.16
N SER A 140 -9.43 5.00 1.90
CA SER A 140 -8.82 6.15 1.22
C SER A 140 -9.82 7.29 0.95
N LEU A 141 -11.11 7.06 1.16
CA LEU A 141 -12.17 8.04 0.89
C LEU A 141 -12.94 8.43 2.16
N GLY A 142 -12.52 7.88 3.30
CA GLY A 142 -13.04 8.25 4.61
C GLY A 142 -12.63 9.69 4.95
N LYS A 143 -13.60 10.59 4.78
CA LYS A 143 -13.67 12.02 5.17
C LYS A 143 -13.38 13.00 4.01
N GLU A 144 -14.48 13.54 3.46
CA GLU A 144 -14.60 14.85 2.78
C GLU A 144 -14.22 15.01 1.28
N THR A 145 -14.19 13.97 0.45
CA THR A 145 -13.87 14.14 -0.99
C THR A 145 -15.03 13.95 -1.97
N TRP A 146 -16.20 13.51 -1.50
CA TRP A 146 -17.31 13.11 -2.38
C TRP A 146 -18.05 14.25 -3.09
N MET A 147 -18.05 15.48 -2.53
CA MET A 147 -18.65 16.63 -3.20
C MET A 147 -17.88 17.07 -4.46
N SER A 148 -16.59 16.74 -4.58
CA SER A 148 -15.79 17.15 -5.74
C SER A 148 -15.82 16.16 -6.91
N PHE A 149 -15.89 14.84 -6.65
CA PHE A 149 -15.83 13.86 -7.75
C PHE A 149 -17.15 13.74 -8.52
N SER A 150 -18.30 13.86 -7.84
CA SER A 150 -19.62 13.86 -8.50
C SER A 150 -19.86 15.11 -9.36
N SER A 151 -19.06 16.17 -9.21
CA SER A 151 -19.18 17.40 -10.00
C SER A 151 -18.39 17.36 -11.32
N MET A 152 -17.58 16.32 -11.57
CA MET A 152 -17.01 16.08 -12.91
C MET A 152 -18.07 15.44 -13.80
N LYS A 153 -19.10 16.22 -14.12
CA LYS A 153 -20.00 15.92 -15.24
C LYS A 153 -19.14 15.80 -16.50
N THR A 154 -19.37 14.70 -17.21
CA THR A 154 -18.97 14.42 -18.58
C THR A 154 -19.04 15.67 -19.46
N ASN A 155 -17.91 16.32 -19.66
CA ASN A 155 -17.77 17.21 -20.81
C ASN A 155 -17.48 16.33 -22.02
N HIS A 156 -18.43 16.34 -22.95
CA HIS A 156 -18.35 15.75 -24.27
C HIS A 156 -16.96 15.92 -24.90
N ILE A 157 -16.20 14.83 -25.00
CA ILE A 157 -15.12 14.73 -25.98
C ILE A 157 -15.72 14.10 -27.23
N HIS A 158 -16.47 14.90 -27.99
CA HIS A 158 -16.43 14.74 -29.44
C HIS A 158 -15.08 15.31 -29.86
N LEU A 159 -14.21 14.49 -30.46
CA LEU A 159 -13.45 14.81 -31.68
C LEU A 159 -12.44 13.69 -32.00
N LEU A 160 -12.61 13.15 -33.23
CA LEU A 160 -11.59 12.57 -34.13
C LEU A 160 -10.94 11.23 -33.77
N TRP A 161 -11.65 10.15 -34.11
CA TRP A 161 -11.07 8.85 -34.47
C TRP A 161 -10.90 8.77 -35.99
N PRO A 162 -9.68 8.67 -36.57
CA PRO A 162 -9.54 8.35 -37.99
C PRO A 162 -9.89 6.87 -38.21
N LYS A 163 -10.89 6.63 -39.05
CA LYS A 163 -11.21 5.30 -39.58
C LYS A 163 -9.98 4.73 -40.30
N MET A 164 -9.41 3.65 -39.77
CA MET A 164 -8.53 2.78 -40.54
C MET A 164 -9.43 1.86 -41.39
N GLY A 165 -9.38 2.08 -42.71
CA GLY A 165 -10.05 1.26 -43.71
C GLY A 165 -9.41 -0.12 -43.86
N LYS A 166 -10.16 -1.00 -44.53
CA LYS A 166 -9.87 -2.40 -44.82
C LYS A 166 -8.59 -2.61 -45.64
#